data_AF-A0A5K1K2M8-F1
#
_entry.id   AF-A0A5K1K2M8-F1
#
_cell.length_a   1.000
_cell.length_b   1.000
_cell.length_c   1.000
_cell.angle_alpha   90.00
_cell.angle_beta   90.00
_cell.angle_gamma   90.00
#
_symmetry.space_group_name_H-M   'P 1'
#
loop_
_entity.id
_entity.type
_entity.pdbx_description
1 polymer ?
#
loop_
_entity_poly.entity_id
_entity_poly.type
_entity_poly.pdbx_seq_one_letter_code
_entity_poly.pdbx_strand_id
1 'polypeptide(L)'
;MWQSEQVTKLKEELAAPLRVMQEIARRIAKVSKEAKLPINEDDYVKSFKVELMDAVVQWCRGASFADICKLTDQFEGSLIRVFRRLQELIRQMAQAAKVIGNSELQEKFEKASEMLERPNSVIFCSSLYL
;
A
#
# COMPACT_ATOMS: atom_id res chain seq x y z
N MET A 1 8.35 -12.05 10.69
CA MET A 1 7.49 -11.11 9.93
C MET A 1 6.12 -11.24 10.55
N TRP A 2 5.69 -10.26 11.36
CA TRP A 2 4.47 -10.36 12.16
C TRP A 2 3.24 -10.33 11.25
N GLN A 3 2.36 -11.30 11.42
CA GLN A 3 1.07 -11.38 10.70
C GLN A 3 0.01 -10.79 11.62
N SER A 4 -0.82 -9.90 11.08
CA SER A 4 -2.00 -9.38 11.77
C SER A 4 -3.06 -10.47 11.81
N GLU A 5 -3.63 -10.74 12.98
CA GLU A 5 -4.74 -11.71 13.14
C GLU A 5 -6.12 -11.04 13.02
N GLN A 6 -6.16 -9.70 12.91
CA GLN A 6 -7.40 -8.95 12.82
C GLN A 6 -7.99 -8.98 11.40
N VAL A 7 -9.23 -9.44 11.29
CA VAL A 7 -10.03 -9.33 10.06
C VAL A 7 -10.58 -7.90 9.97
N THR A 8 -9.82 -7.01 9.31
CA THR A 8 -10.27 -5.63 9.07
C THR A 8 -11.49 -5.65 8.14
N LYS A 9 -12.65 -5.22 8.63
CA LYS A 9 -13.80 -4.92 7.76
C LYS A 9 -13.47 -3.67 6.95
N LEU A 10 -13.01 -3.86 5.72
CA LEU A 10 -12.80 -2.78 4.76
C LEU A 10 -14.12 -2.06 4.50
N LYS A 11 -14.07 -0.72 4.50
CA LYS A 11 -15.19 0.10 4.05
C LYS A 11 -15.53 -0.23 2.60
N GLU A 12 -16.79 -0.09 2.22
CA GLU A 12 -17.26 -0.42 0.86
C GLU A 12 -16.45 0.29 -0.23
N GLU A 13 -15.97 1.51 0.04
CA GLU A 13 -15.11 2.29 -0.87
C GLU A 13 -13.78 1.59 -1.21
N LEU A 14 -13.23 0.77 -0.30
CA LEU A 14 -11.97 0.04 -0.49
C LEU A 14 -12.18 -1.38 -1.02
N ALA A 15 -13.38 -1.93 -0.83
CA ALA A 15 -13.72 -3.27 -1.29
C ALA A 15 -13.73 -3.38 -2.82
N ALA A 16 -14.25 -2.37 -3.52
CA ALA A 16 -14.29 -2.38 -4.98
C ALA A 16 -12.88 -2.34 -5.63
N PRO A 17 -11.96 -1.41 -5.27
CA PRO A 17 -10.59 -1.44 -5.75
C PRO A 17 -9.85 -2.74 -5.40
N LEU A 18 -10.08 -3.28 -4.20
CA LEU A 18 -9.48 -4.54 -3.78
C LEU A 18 -9.89 -5.71 -4.69
N ARG A 19 -11.19 -5.83 -5.00
CA ARG A 19 -11.70 -6.88 -5.90
C ARG A 19 -11.03 -6.80 -7.27
N VAL A 20 -10.95 -5.60 -7.86
CA VAL A 20 -10.29 -5.39 -9.16
C VAL A 20 -8.83 -5.82 -9.11
N MET A 21 -8.09 -5.46 -8.05
CA MET A 21 -6.69 -5.89 -7.89
C MET A 21 -6.57 -7.41 -7.78
N GLN A 22 -7.43 -8.07 -7.00
CA GLN A 22 -7.44 -9.52 -6.85
C GLN A 22 -7.77 -10.24 -8.17
N GLU A 23 -8.71 -9.73 -8.95
CA GLU A 23 -9.04 -10.27 -10.28
C GLU A 23 -7.85 -10.18 -11.24
N ILE A 24 -7.16 -9.04 -11.26
CA ILE A 24 -5.93 -8.86 -12.06
C ILE A 24 -4.84 -9.83 -11.58
N ALA A 25 -4.65 -9.97 -10.27
CA ALA A 25 -3.68 -10.90 -9.69
C ALA A 25 -3.98 -12.36 -10.06
N ARG A 26 -5.24 -12.79 -10.00
CA ARG A 26 -5.67 -14.13 -10.47
C ARG A 26 -5.36 -14.34 -11.94
N ARG A 27 -5.68 -13.34 -12.77
CA ARG A 27 -5.40 -13.40 -14.21
C ARG A 27 -3.90 -13.55 -14.49
N ILE A 28 -3.05 -12.81 -13.77
CA ILE A 28 -1.59 -12.94 -13.86
C ILE A 28 -1.16 -14.36 -13.48
N ALA A 29 -1.59 -14.87 -12.32
CA ALA A 29 -1.22 -16.21 -11.86
C ALA A 29 -1.68 -17.32 -12.83
N LYS A 30 -2.87 -17.17 -13.43
CA LYS A 30 -3.38 -18.11 -14.44
C LYS A 30 -2.46 -18.15 -15.68
N VAL A 31 -2.10 -16.99 -16.23
CA VAL A 31 -1.18 -16.90 -17.38
C VAL A 31 0.20 -17.45 -17.02
N SER A 32 0.71 -17.15 -15.82
CA SER A 32 1.98 -17.70 -15.33
C SER A 32 1.95 -19.24 -15.23
N LYS A 33 0.83 -19.83 -14.79
CA LYS A 33 0.63 -21.28 -14.75
C LYS A 33 0.56 -21.89 -16.15
N GLU A 34 -0.13 -21.25 -17.09
CA GLU A 34 -0.15 -21.65 -18.51
C GLU A 34 1.25 -21.61 -19.14
N ALA A 35 2.10 -20.67 -18.69
CA ALA A 35 3.51 -20.59 -19.03
C ALA A 35 4.42 -21.60 -18.27
N LYS A 36 3.82 -22.57 -17.55
CA LYS A 36 4.50 -23.62 -16.78
C LYS A 36 5.35 -23.12 -15.60
N LEU A 37 5.07 -21.92 -15.09
CA LEU A 37 5.68 -21.46 -13.84
C LEU A 37 5.01 -22.16 -12.64
N PRO A 38 5.79 -22.59 -11.63
CA PRO A 38 5.26 -23.27 -10.45
C PRO A 38 4.63 -22.27 -9.47
N ILE A 39 3.48 -21.70 -9.85
CA ILE A 39 2.73 -20.73 -9.06
C ILE A 39 1.38 -21.30 -8.62
N ASN A 40 1.01 -21.07 -7.36
CA ASN A 40 -0.34 -21.33 -6.87
C ASN A 40 -1.14 -20.01 -6.92
N GLU A 41 -2.29 -20.03 -7.60
CA GLU A 41 -3.13 -18.86 -7.79
C GLU A 41 -3.64 -18.27 -6.47
N ASP A 42 -4.17 -19.12 -5.58
CA ASP A 42 -4.72 -18.65 -4.31
C ASP A 42 -3.63 -18.10 -3.39
N ASP A 43 -2.45 -18.73 -3.36
CA ASP A 43 -1.32 -18.24 -2.56
C ASP A 43 -0.79 -16.91 -3.11
N TYR A 44 -0.73 -16.76 -4.45
CA TYR A 44 -0.34 -15.50 -5.08
C TYR A 44 -1.30 -14.36 -4.71
N VAL A 45 -2.60 -14.59 -4.78
CA VAL A 45 -3.60 -13.57 -4.41
C VAL A 45 -3.55 -13.27 -2.91
N LYS A 46 -3.39 -14.29 -2.05
CA LYS A 46 -3.27 -14.13 -0.59
C LYS A 46 -1.95 -13.47 -0.15
N SER A 47 -0.96 -13.40 -1.04
CA SER A 47 0.30 -12.72 -0.76
C SER A 47 0.13 -11.21 -0.61
N PHE A 48 -0.90 -10.63 -1.23
CA PHE A 48 -1.26 -9.22 -1.07
C PHE A 48 -1.97 -8.99 0.27
N LYS A 49 -1.23 -8.39 1.19
CA LYS A 49 -1.69 -8.02 2.54
C LYS A 49 -2.51 -6.73 2.49
N VAL A 50 -3.79 -6.82 2.85
CA VAL A 50 -4.80 -5.75 2.72
C VAL A 50 -5.16 -5.09 4.05
N GLU A 51 -4.62 -5.60 5.14
CA GLU A 51 -4.96 -5.25 6.52
C GLU A 51 -4.66 -3.77 6.82
N LEU A 52 -3.69 -3.18 6.13
CA LEU A 52 -3.27 -1.79 6.29
C LEU A 52 -3.95 -0.80 5.31
N MET A 53 -4.84 -1.25 4.42
CA MET A 53 -5.47 -0.36 3.44
C MET A 53 -6.23 0.79 4.11
N ASP A 54 -7.05 0.50 5.12
CA ASP A 54 -7.82 1.54 5.83
C ASP A 54 -6.91 2.46 6.65
N ALA A 55 -5.88 1.92 7.29
CA ALA A 55 -4.87 2.69 8.02
C ALA A 55 -4.17 3.73 7.13
N VAL A 56 -3.76 3.34 5.92
CA VAL A 56 -3.13 4.27 4.96
C VAL A 56 -4.11 5.35 4.52
N VAL A 57 -5.37 5.01 4.24
CA VAL A 57 -6.39 5.98 3.82
C VAL A 57 -6.72 6.96 4.94
N GLN A 58 -6.90 6.49 6.17
CA GLN A 58 -7.12 7.35 7.33
C GLN A 58 -5.93 8.28 7.59
N TRP A 59 -4.71 7.76 7.41
CA TRP A 59 -3.52 8.60 7.44
C TRP A 59 -3.57 9.64 6.35
N CYS A 60 -3.81 9.32 5.08
CA CYS A 60 -3.88 10.35 4.05
C CYS A 60 -5.03 11.38 4.26
N ARG A 61 -6.04 11.07 5.08
CA ARG A 61 -7.22 11.92 5.35
C ARG A 61 -7.13 12.82 6.58
N GLY A 62 -6.22 12.58 7.53
CA GLY A 62 -6.17 13.43 8.72
C GLY A 62 -5.69 12.74 9.99
N ALA A 63 -5.85 11.42 10.09
CA ALA A 63 -5.73 10.71 11.36
C ALA A 63 -4.34 10.85 11.98
N SER A 64 -4.27 10.92 13.31
CA SER A 64 -3.00 10.94 14.03
C SER A 64 -2.31 9.58 13.97
N PHE A 65 -0.99 9.53 14.17
CA PHE A 65 -0.29 8.24 14.20
C PHE A 65 -0.79 7.34 15.34
N ALA A 66 -1.17 7.94 16.47
CA ALA A 66 -1.77 7.20 17.59
C ALA A 66 -3.11 6.55 17.20
N ASP A 67 -3.92 7.19 16.36
CA ASP A 67 -5.17 6.59 15.87
C ASP A 67 -4.88 5.47 14.87
N ILE A 68 -3.87 5.63 14.01
CA ILE A 68 -3.42 4.56 13.10
C ILE A 68 -2.97 3.32 13.88
N CYS A 69 -2.21 3.50 14.97
CA CYS A 69 -1.74 2.40 15.81
C CYS A 69 -2.89 1.64 16.51
N LYS A 70 -4.07 2.25 16.67
CA LYS A 70 -5.25 1.57 17.26
C LYS A 70 -6.02 0.73 16.23
N LEU A 71 -5.80 0.96 14.93
CA LEU A 71 -6.49 0.25 13.85
C LEU A 71 -5.85 -1.11 13.52
N THR A 72 -4.70 -1.42 14.11
CA THR A 72 -3.93 -2.62 13.81
C THR A 72 -3.13 -3.05 15.02
N ASP A 73 -2.89 -4.36 15.13
CA ASP A 73 -2.03 -5.03 16.11
C ASP A 73 -0.54 -5.03 15.71
N GLN A 74 -0.19 -4.45 14.56
CA GLN A 74 1.20 -4.37 14.11
C GLN A 74 2.01 -3.33 14.90
N PHE A 75 3.24 -3.70 15.27
CA PHE A 75 4.20 -2.78 15.89
C PHE A 75 4.41 -1.49 15.08
N GLU A 76 4.54 -0.37 15.79
CA GLU A 76 4.66 0.98 15.25
C GLU A 76 5.87 1.12 14.32
N GLY A 77 6.99 0.52 14.69
CA GLY A 77 8.19 0.49 13.84
C GLY A 77 7.98 -0.25 12.52
N SER A 78 7.11 -1.27 12.49
CA SER A 78 6.74 -1.96 11.25
C SER A 78 5.84 -1.07 10.39
N LEU A 79 4.88 -0.36 11.00
CA LEU A 79 4.06 0.63 10.29
C LEU A 79 4.93 1.70 9.64
N ILE A 80 5.83 2.34 10.39
CA ILE A 80 6.74 3.37 9.86
C ILE A 80 7.52 2.84 8.65
N ARG A 81 8.07 1.63 8.73
CA ARG A 81 8.77 1.00 7.60
C ARG A 81 7.86 0.77 6.40
N VAL A 82 6.63 0.30 6.60
CA VAL A 82 5.67 0.07 5.50
C VAL A 82 5.28 1.38 4.83
N PHE A 83 5.01 2.44 5.60
CA PHE A 83 4.69 3.76 5.05
C PHE A 83 5.84 4.35 4.23
N ARG A 84 7.08 4.24 4.70
CA ARG A 84 8.26 4.67 3.93
C ARG A 84 8.45 3.86 2.65
N ARG A 85 8.24 2.54 2.69
CA ARG A 85 8.28 1.69 1.49
C ARG A 85 7.17 2.05 0.51
N LEU A 86 5.98 2.41 1.00
CA LEU A 86 4.87 2.86 0.18
C LEU A 86 5.18 4.21 -0.49
N GLN A 87 5.76 5.16 0.24
CA GLN A 87 6.20 6.45 -0.33
C GLN A 87 7.16 6.23 -1.51
N GLU A 88 8.18 5.39 -1.32
CA GLU A 88 9.14 5.08 -2.36
C GLU A 88 8.48 4.40 -3.57
N LEU A 89 7.54 3.47 -3.34
CA LEU A 89 6.76 2.87 -4.42
C LEU A 89 5.95 3.92 -5.21
N ILE A 90 5.25 4.83 -4.53
CA ILE A 90 4.48 5.90 -5.18
C ILE A 90 5.40 6.78 -6.04
N ARG A 91 6.59 7.11 -5.53
CA ARG A 91 7.58 7.90 -6.28
C ARG A 91 8.06 7.18 -7.54
N GLN A 92 8.32 5.88 -7.45
CA GLN A 92 8.69 5.05 -8.60
C GLN A 92 7.55 4.99 -9.63
N MET A 93 6.30 4.89 -9.18
CA MET A 93 5.14 4.89 -10.06
C MET A 93 4.93 6.24 -10.75
N ALA A 94 5.20 7.37 -10.08
CA ALA A 94 5.19 8.70 -10.72
C ALA A 94 6.25 8.81 -11.84
N GLN A 95 7.46 8.30 -11.60
CA GLN A 95 8.50 8.27 -12.64
C GLN A 95 8.12 7.35 -13.81
N ALA A 96 7.52 6.19 -13.53
CA ALA A 96 7.03 5.29 -14.58
C ALA A 96 5.93 5.96 -15.43
N ALA A 97 4.98 6.66 -14.77
CA ALA A 97 3.92 7.42 -15.44
C ALA A 97 4.48 8.53 -16.35
N LYS A 98 5.52 9.22 -15.90
CA LYS A 98 6.25 10.21 -16.70
C LYS A 98 6.90 9.58 -17.94
N VAL A 99 7.56 8.42 -17.79
CA VAL A 99 8.23 7.74 -18.91
C VAL A 99 7.26 7.29 -19.99
N ILE A 100 6.05 6.85 -19.63
CA ILE A 100 5.00 6.48 -20.60
C ILE A 100 4.23 7.68 -21.15
N GLY A 101 4.56 8.91 -20.74
CA GLY A 101 3.91 10.14 -21.20
C GLY A 101 2.51 10.37 -20.63
N ASN A 102 2.16 9.75 -19.50
CA ASN A 102 0.86 9.92 -18.86
C ASN A 102 0.94 10.93 -17.70
N SER A 103 0.81 12.22 -18.04
CA SER A 103 0.91 13.32 -17.08
C SER A 103 -0.18 13.30 -16.01
N GLU A 104 -1.41 12.95 -16.36
CA GLU A 104 -2.52 12.87 -15.39
C GLU A 104 -2.23 11.82 -14.31
N LEU A 105 -1.67 10.68 -14.70
CA LEU A 105 -1.29 9.64 -13.75
C LEU A 105 -0.09 10.04 -12.90
N GLN A 106 0.89 10.74 -13.50
CA GLN A 106 2.02 11.30 -12.76
C GLN A 106 1.55 12.25 -11.66
N GLU A 107 0.71 13.24 -12.01
CA GLU A 107 0.16 14.22 -11.05
C GLU A 107 -0.64 13.54 -9.94
N LYS A 108 -1.41 12.48 -10.26
CA LYS A 108 -2.12 11.69 -9.24
C LYS A 108 -1.17 11.02 -8.26
N PHE A 109 -0.04 10.46 -8.71
CA PHE A 109 0.95 9.86 -7.83
C PHE A 109 1.71 10.90 -7.00
N GLU A 110 2.05 12.04 -7.59
CA GLU A 110 2.69 13.15 -6.87
C GLU A 110 1.79 13.66 -5.74
N LYS A 111 0.51 13.90 -6.02
CA LYS A 111 -0.48 14.28 -5.00
C LYS A 111 -0.67 13.20 -3.93
N ALA A 112 -0.70 11.93 -4.31
CA ALA A 112 -0.77 10.83 -3.34
C ALA A 112 0.47 10.80 -2.42
N SER A 113 1.66 11.11 -2.96
CA SER A 113 2.90 11.23 -2.19
C SER A 113 2.82 12.36 -1.17
N GLU A 114 2.32 13.53 -1.56
CA GLU A 114 2.14 14.68 -0.66
C GLU A 114 1.15 14.38 0.49
N MET A 115 0.06 13.68 0.20
CA MET A 115 -0.91 13.28 1.23
C MET A 115 -0.33 12.28 2.23
N LEU A 116 0.59 11.42 1.77
CA LEU A 116 1.28 10.44 2.60
C LEU A 116 2.38 11.12 3.44
N GLU A 117 3.21 11.96 2.83
CA GLU A 117 4.34 12.65 3.42
C GLU A 117 3.93 13.96 4.10
N ARG A 118 3.35 13.82 5.28
CA ARG A 118 2.90 14.99 6.05
C ARG A 118 4.07 15.72 6.68
N PRO A 119 4.13 17.05 6.59
CA PRO A 119 5.12 17.86 7.29
C PRO A 119 5.11 17.57 8.80
N ASN A 120 6.29 17.48 9.41
CA ASN A 120 6.47 17.25 10.85
C ASN A 120 5.83 15.96 11.39
N SER A 121 5.67 14.93 10.56
CA SER A 121 5.09 13.66 10.99
C SER A 121 6.13 12.68 11.52
N VAL A 122 5.74 11.93 12.55
CA VAL A 122 6.58 10.88 13.19
C VAL A 122 7.05 9.80 12.21
N ILE A 123 6.28 9.54 11.16
CA ILE A 123 6.62 8.53 10.14
C ILE A 123 7.82 8.96 9.30
N PHE A 124 7.95 10.25 9.01
CA PHE A 124 8.93 10.81 8.08
C PHE A 124 10.02 11.65 8.78
N CYS A 125 10.12 11.62 10.11
CA CYS A 125 11.24 12.24 10.83
C CYS A 125 12.60 11.64 10.41
N SER A 126 13.60 12.51 10.23
CA SER A 126 14.97 12.13 9.92
C SER A 126 15.57 11.23 11.02
N SER A 127 16.53 10.39 10.62
CA SER A 127 17.35 9.63 11.58
C SER A 127 18.14 10.59 12.46
N LEU A 128 18.46 10.17 13.68
CA LEU A 128 19.34 10.91 14.60
C LEU A 128 20.82 10.89 14.17
N TYR A 129 21.17 10.09 13.15
CA TYR A 129 22.53 9.94 12.62
C TYR A 129 22.77 10.72 11.31
N LEU A 130 21.81 11.55 10.91
CA LEU A 130 21.82 12.35 9.68
C LEU A 130 22.08 13.83 10.00
#